data_AF-A0A6C0C6K8-F1
#
_entry.id   AF-A0A6C0C6K8-F1
#
_cell.length_a   1.000
_cell.length_b   1.000
_cell.length_c   1.000
_cell.angle_alpha   90.00
_cell.angle_beta   90.00
_cell.angle_gamma   90.00
#
_symmetry.space_group_name_H-M   'P 1'
#
loop_
_entity.id
_entity.type
_entity.pdbx_description
1 polymer ?
#
loop_
_entity_poly.entity_id
_entity_poly.type
_entity_poly.pdbx_seq_one_letter_code
_entity_poly.pdbx_strand_id
1 'polypeptide(L)'
;MEVILFGDVFDHIIIPFLVPIDLYNLVQTCRKYQKKIKMSHIKKSTIREMNRRLYRIFGRDLDGFKSALKNSNGIISGSFVLQCILGEKWDNSDVDVYVDALLFESNTYPNIFNNMPNHLKFDTRFVSDELIKIIDNYEEPCSIKEDIFGFMKRKNYSAWQLDVHGYCSPDLVNIVDYTINTKKIQIIGTTEKNLTSFIMDSYDFDVCKNIYDYNNVTIYCLNDIFTKNTNFNKTYDIDKNVQRYLKYSKRGFEFYSQKKVNKINDINVFDHVGIETIKIIPTDDKYKSITTNNFACMENGIYFMRKPGSISRKDMVFKIQDNNLTLDKIPAYRCDSKCLFHSIYPKIYHLHANVTSSFQDPRYVEKNHIAFNDLPNRNYNPMKKWDSYEYHTCQKIFIIDEQFI
;
A
#
# COMPACT_ATOMS: atom_id res chain seq x y z
N MET A 1 27.78 -50.05 18.74
CA MET A 1 26.43 -49.47 18.83
C MET A 1 26.59 -47.97 18.92
N GLU A 2 26.17 -47.23 17.90
CA GLU A 2 26.07 -45.78 18.03
C GLU A 2 24.88 -45.45 18.94
N VAL A 3 25.14 -44.67 20.00
CA VAL A 3 24.10 -44.17 20.90
C VAL A 3 23.57 -42.88 20.30
N ILE A 4 22.36 -42.90 19.75
CA ILE A 4 21.67 -41.69 19.30
C ILE A 4 21.08 -41.00 20.53
N LEU A 5 21.61 -39.84 20.90
CA LEU A 5 21.02 -39.04 21.97
C LEU A 5 19.76 -38.37 21.44
N PHE A 6 18.67 -38.38 22.22
CA PHE A 6 17.39 -37.76 21.83
C PHE A 6 17.52 -36.26 21.48
N GLY A 7 18.55 -35.59 22.00
CA GLY A 7 18.91 -34.22 21.62
C GLY A 7 19.20 -34.09 20.12
N ASP A 8 19.95 -35.04 19.57
CA ASP A 8 20.45 -35.03 18.20
C ASP A 8 19.31 -35.23 17.19
N VAL A 9 18.37 -36.14 17.49
CA VAL A 9 17.16 -36.33 16.67
C VAL A 9 16.35 -35.04 16.61
N PHE A 10 16.16 -34.36 17.75
CA PHE A 10 15.36 -33.14 17.75
C PHE A 10 16.02 -32.02 16.94
N ASP A 11 17.33 -31.80 17.12
CA ASP A 11 18.05 -30.69 16.47
C ASP A 11 18.31 -30.93 14.98
N HIS A 12 18.64 -32.17 14.60
CA HIS A 12 19.07 -32.50 13.25
C HIS A 12 17.98 -33.14 12.39
N ILE A 13 16.93 -33.68 13.00
CA ILE A 13 15.83 -34.34 12.27
C ILE A 13 14.51 -33.59 12.48
N ILE A 14 14.12 -33.23 13.70
CA ILE A 14 12.78 -32.63 13.89
C ILE A 14 12.76 -31.15 13.47
N ILE A 15 13.61 -30.30 14.07
CA ILE A 15 13.63 -28.85 13.78
C ILE A 15 13.71 -28.56 12.27
N PRO A 16 14.55 -29.27 11.48
CA PRO A 16 14.67 -28.99 10.06
C PRO A 16 13.40 -29.18 9.22
N PHE A 17 12.46 -29.99 9.67
CA PHE A 17 11.23 -30.33 8.94
C PHE A 17 10.02 -29.48 9.34
N LEU A 18 10.14 -28.71 10.42
CA LEU A 18 9.06 -27.85 10.89
C LEU A 18 9.03 -26.52 10.11
N VAL A 19 7.83 -26.09 9.72
CA VAL A 19 7.62 -24.75 9.15
C VAL A 19 7.72 -23.69 10.27
N PRO A 20 7.91 -22.40 9.94
CA PRO A 20 8.22 -21.40 10.97
C PRO A 20 7.14 -21.25 12.04
N ILE A 21 5.86 -21.37 11.66
CA ILE A 21 4.74 -21.32 12.62
C ILE A 21 4.73 -22.50 13.60
N ASP A 22 5.12 -23.70 13.18
CA ASP A 22 5.22 -24.86 14.06
C ASP A 22 6.34 -24.69 15.08
N LEU A 23 7.48 -24.15 14.64
CA LEU A 23 8.59 -23.81 15.53
C LEU A 23 8.17 -22.77 16.58
N TYR A 24 7.41 -21.76 16.17
CA TYR A 24 6.87 -20.76 17.08
C TYR A 24 5.89 -21.38 18.08
N ASN A 25 4.94 -22.18 17.61
CA ASN A 25 3.96 -22.83 18.47
C ASN A 25 4.63 -23.75 19.49
N LEU A 26 5.65 -24.52 19.09
CA LEU A 26 6.44 -25.34 20.02
C LEU A 26 7.13 -24.49 21.09
N VAL A 27 7.68 -23.32 20.74
CA VAL A 27 8.26 -22.38 21.70
C VAL A 27 7.23 -21.94 22.74
N GLN A 28 5.96 -21.75 22.35
CA GLN A 28 4.91 -21.35 23.28
C GLN A 28 4.47 -22.47 24.25
N THR A 29 4.70 -23.74 23.93
CA THR A 29 4.22 -24.86 24.77
C THR A 29 4.97 -25.01 26.09
N CYS A 30 6.30 -24.87 26.12
CA CYS A 30 7.08 -25.04 27.35
C CYS A 30 8.46 -24.36 27.33
N ARG A 31 8.98 -24.07 28.54
CA ARG A 31 10.29 -23.44 28.74
C ARG A 31 11.46 -24.23 28.14
N LYS A 32 11.35 -25.55 28.01
CA LYS A 32 12.40 -26.39 27.42
C LYS A 32 12.58 -26.09 25.92
N TYR A 33 11.48 -26.04 25.16
CA TYR A 33 11.54 -25.68 23.74
C TYR A 33 11.87 -24.21 23.54
N GLN A 34 11.38 -23.31 24.40
CA GLN A 34 11.75 -21.89 24.36
C GLN A 34 13.27 -21.67 24.46
N LYS A 35 13.98 -22.43 25.30
CA LYS A 35 15.44 -22.35 25.41
C LYS A 35 16.17 -22.94 24.20
N LYS A 36 15.56 -23.93 23.55
CA LYS A 36 16.18 -24.74 22.49
C LYS A 36 15.97 -24.15 21.10
N ILE A 37 14.75 -23.70 20.79
CA ILE A 37 14.37 -23.14 19.51
C ILE A 37 14.68 -21.64 19.51
N LYS A 38 15.66 -21.23 18.70
CA LYS A 38 16.11 -19.84 18.58
C LYS A 38 15.49 -19.17 17.35
N MET A 39 15.54 -17.84 17.31
CA MET A 39 15.16 -17.04 16.14
C MET A 39 15.89 -17.49 14.86
N SER A 40 17.14 -17.95 14.96
CA SER A 40 17.89 -18.49 13.82
C SER A 40 17.23 -19.74 13.21
N HIS A 41 16.56 -20.58 14.00
CA HIS A 41 15.81 -21.72 13.47
C HIS A 41 14.59 -21.27 12.69
N ILE A 42 13.86 -20.28 13.20
CA ILE A 42 12.69 -19.68 12.52
C ILE A 42 13.14 -19.07 11.19
N LYS A 43 14.18 -18.21 11.19
CA LYS A 43 14.73 -17.61 9.96
C LYS A 43 15.17 -18.67 8.95
N LYS A 44 15.89 -19.70 9.38
CA LYS A 44 16.34 -20.80 8.51
C LYS A 44 15.17 -21.59 7.93
N SER A 45 14.13 -21.85 8.72
CA SER A 45 12.90 -22.49 8.24
C SER A 45 12.17 -21.59 7.23
N THR A 46 12.07 -20.28 7.47
CA THR A 46 11.49 -19.32 6.53
C THR A 46 12.23 -19.30 5.20
N ILE A 47 13.57 -19.24 5.21
CA ILE A 47 14.40 -19.28 3.99
C ILE A 47 14.18 -20.58 3.21
N ARG A 48 14.06 -21.72 3.89
CA ARG A 48 13.75 -23.01 3.24
C ARG A 48 12.37 -22.98 2.58
N GLU A 49 11.37 -22.46 3.27
CA GLU A 49 10.02 -22.33 2.74
C GLU A 49 9.97 -21.38 1.53
N MET A 50 10.71 -20.26 1.59
CA MET A 50 10.87 -19.35 0.46
C MET A 50 11.53 -20.04 -0.74
N ASN A 51 12.69 -20.69 -0.55
CA ASN A 51 13.37 -21.42 -1.62
C ASN A 51 12.48 -22.50 -2.23
N ARG A 52 11.73 -23.24 -1.40
CA ARG A 52 10.78 -24.27 -1.87
C ARG A 52 9.68 -23.67 -2.74
N ARG A 53 9.14 -22.51 -2.37
CA ARG A 53 8.09 -21.82 -3.16
C ARG A 53 8.64 -21.17 -4.41
N LEU A 54 9.79 -20.50 -4.33
CA LEU A 54 10.46 -19.94 -5.50
C LEU A 54 10.88 -21.06 -6.48
N TYR A 55 11.30 -22.24 -6.00
CA TYR A 55 11.56 -23.40 -6.85
C TYR A 55 10.31 -23.85 -7.61
N ARG A 56 9.12 -23.76 -7.03
CA ARG A 56 7.87 -24.07 -7.76
C ARG A 56 7.58 -23.06 -8.87
N ILE A 57 8.07 -21.83 -8.73
CA ILE A 57 7.90 -20.76 -9.73
C ILE A 57 8.96 -20.90 -10.82
N PHE A 58 10.24 -20.96 -10.45
CA PHE A 58 11.38 -20.88 -11.38
C PHE A 58 11.96 -22.25 -11.77
N GLY A 59 11.58 -23.34 -11.09
CA GLY A 59 12.11 -24.67 -11.34
C GLY A 59 13.63 -24.71 -11.25
N ARG A 60 14.27 -25.23 -12.30
CA ARG A 60 15.74 -25.32 -12.40
C ARG A 60 16.43 -23.96 -12.51
N ASP A 61 15.68 -22.88 -12.77
CA ASP A 61 16.23 -21.54 -12.93
C ASP A 61 16.27 -20.73 -11.63
N LEU A 62 15.93 -21.35 -10.49
CA LEU A 62 15.93 -20.70 -9.18
C LEU A 62 17.30 -20.09 -8.84
N ASP A 63 18.39 -20.82 -9.05
CA ASP A 63 19.73 -20.31 -8.72
C ASP A 63 20.11 -19.11 -9.59
N GLY A 64 19.70 -19.14 -10.88
CA GLY A 64 19.87 -18.00 -11.78
C GLY A 64 19.07 -16.78 -11.33
N PHE A 65 17.81 -16.98 -10.91
CA PHE A 65 16.98 -15.90 -10.36
C PHE A 65 17.59 -15.31 -9.09
N LYS A 66 18.08 -16.16 -8.17
CA LYS A 66 18.69 -15.73 -6.91
C LYS A 66 19.98 -14.94 -7.14
N SER A 67 20.84 -15.41 -8.05
CA SER A 67 22.04 -14.67 -8.45
C SER A 67 21.67 -13.31 -9.06
N ALA A 68 20.67 -13.27 -9.93
CA ALA A 68 20.18 -12.05 -10.53
C ALA A 68 19.59 -11.06 -9.51
N LEU A 69 18.84 -11.57 -8.53
CA LEU A 69 18.32 -10.80 -7.39
C LEU A 69 19.49 -10.16 -6.61
N LYS A 70 20.51 -10.95 -6.27
CA LYS A 70 21.72 -10.47 -5.57
C LYS A 70 22.47 -9.41 -6.37
N ASN A 71 22.69 -9.65 -7.66
CA ASN A 71 23.40 -8.73 -8.56
C ASN A 71 22.65 -7.41 -8.77
N SER A 72 21.33 -7.42 -8.59
CA SER A 72 20.47 -6.24 -8.65
C SER A 72 20.35 -5.51 -7.31
N ASN A 73 21.01 -6.00 -6.26
CA ASN A 73 20.74 -5.62 -4.88
C ASN A 73 19.23 -5.67 -4.53
N GLY A 74 18.51 -6.61 -5.13
CA GLY A 74 17.05 -6.66 -5.05
C GLY A 74 16.54 -7.34 -3.77
N ILE A 75 15.36 -6.93 -3.33
CA ILE A 75 14.70 -7.43 -2.13
C ILE A 75 13.33 -8.00 -2.45
N ILE A 76 12.99 -9.19 -1.92
CA ILE A 76 11.62 -9.69 -1.91
C ILE A 76 10.94 -9.27 -0.61
N SER A 77 9.72 -8.71 -0.70
CA SER A 77 8.94 -8.30 0.46
C SER A 77 7.45 -8.59 0.32
N GLY A 78 6.64 -8.00 1.21
CA GLY A 78 5.19 -8.05 1.13
C GLY A 78 4.58 -9.41 1.46
N SER A 79 3.49 -9.72 0.76
CA SER A 79 2.62 -10.84 1.13
C SER A 79 3.24 -12.22 0.90
N PHE A 80 4.23 -12.33 -0.01
CA PHE A 80 4.93 -13.58 -0.27
C PHE A 80 5.79 -14.03 0.91
N VAL A 81 6.58 -13.11 1.49
CA VAL A 81 7.43 -13.41 2.66
C VAL A 81 6.57 -13.76 3.86
N LEU A 82 5.50 -13.01 4.08
CA LEU A 82 4.55 -13.25 5.17
C LEU A 82 3.92 -14.65 5.10
N GLN A 83 3.51 -15.11 3.92
CA GLN A 83 3.01 -16.47 3.71
C GLN A 83 4.05 -17.55 4.05
N CYS A 84 5.32 -17.31 3.76
CA CYS A 84 6.39 -18.25 4.09
C CYS A 84 6.62 -18.35 5.60
N ILE A 85 6.49 -17.22 6.32
CA ILE A 85 6.56 -17.20 7.79
C ILE A 85 5.37 -17.95 8.39
N LEU A 86 4.15 -17.70 7.90
CA LEU A 86 2.93 -18.32 8.42
C LEU A 86 2.73 -19.78 7.99
N GLY A 87 3.46 -20.26 6.98
CA GLY A 87 3.19 -21.56 6.37
C GLY A 87 1.88 -21.61 5.56
N GLU A 88 1.27 -20.46 5.29
CA GLU A 88 -0.02 -20.34 4.60
C GLU A 88 0.14 -20.18 3.08
N LYS A 89 -0.90 -20.52 2.32
CA LYS A 89 -0.98 -20.23 0.88
C LYS A 89 -2.18 -19.34 0.63
N TRP A 90 -1.96 -18.20 -0.03
CA TRP A 90 -3.02 -17.30 -0.45
C TRP A 90 -3.11 -17.26 -1.96
N ASP A 91 -4.30 -17.52 -2.49
CA ASP A 91 -4.57 -17.41 -3.91
C ASP A 91 -4.41 -15.96 -4.37
N ASN A 92 -4.03 -15.78 -5.63
CA ASN A 92 -3.81 -14.47 -6.26
C ASN A 92 -2.78 -13.58 -5.54
N SER A 93 -1.91 -14.15 -4.72
CA SER A 93 -0.72 -13.45 -4.26
C SER A 93 0.29 -13.34 -5.39
N ASP A 94 1.01 -12.24 -5.40
CA ASP A 94 2.18 -11.89 -6.19
C ASP A 94 3.48 -12.19 -5.43
N VAL A 95 4.62 -12.02 -6.11
CA VAL A 95 5.94 -11.88 -5.50
C VAL A 95 6.48 -10.49 -5.85
N ASP A 96 6.64 -9.65 -4.84
CA ASP A 96 7.09 -8.27 -4.99
C ASP A 96 8.62 -8.22 -4.85
N VAL A 97 9.30 -7.80 -5.91
CA VAL A 97 10.76 -7.66 -6.01
C VAL A 97 11.10 -6.18 -6.14
N TYR A 98 11.71 -5.61 -5.12
CA TYR A 98 12.14 -4.21 -5.11
C TYR A 98 13.57 -4.09 -5.63
N VAL A 99 13.80 -3.08 -6.47
CA VAL A 99 15.09 -2.74 -7.06
C VAL A 99 15.30 -1.24 -7.10
N ASP A 100 16.55 -0.82 -7.27
CA ASP A 100 16.91 0.57 -7.50
C ASP A 100 16.27 1.13 -8.79
N ALA A 101 15.75 2.36 -8.74
CA ALA A 101 15.08 3.00 -9.87
C ALA A 101 15.99 3.18 -11.09
N LEU A 102 17.28 3.45 -10.94
CA LEU A 102 18.19 3.59 -12.07
C LEU A 102 18.37 2.25 -12.79
N LEU A 103 18.47 1.16 -12.01
CA LEU A 103 18.49 -0.20 -12.59
C LEU A 103 17.20 -0.49 -13.34
N PHE A 104 16.06 -0.08 -12.79
CA PHE A 104 14.75 -0.24 -13.41
C PHE A 104 14.68 0.51 -14.75
N GLU A 105 14.91 1.83 -14.73
CA GLU A 105 14.73 2.73 -15.87
C GLU A 105 15.67 2.39 -17.03
N SER A 106 16.92 2.06 -16.73
CA SER A 106 17.92 1.65 -17.74
C SER A 106 17.51 0.37 -18.49
N ASN A 107 16.74 -0.51 -17.86
CA ASN A 107 16.28 -1.76 -18.46
C ASN A 107 14.93 -1.66 -19.17
N THR A 108 14.01 -0.81 -18.70
CA THR A 108 12.67 -0.67 -19.30
C THR A 108 12.60 0.36 -20.42
N TYR A 109 13.44 1.40 -20.37
CA TYR A 109 13.39 2.51 -21.32
C TYR A 109 14.74 2.82 -21.98
N PRO A 110 15.45 1.84 -22.55
CA PRO A 110 16.81 2.06 -23.03
C PRO A 110 16.89 3.18 -24.07
N ASN A 111 15.93 3.28 -24.98
CA ASN A 111 15.95 4.29 -26.05
C ASN A 111 15.64 5.72 -25.55
N ILE A 112 14.81 5.87 -24.52
CA ILE A 112 14.55 7.18 -23.93
C ILE A 112 15.74 7.56 -23.04
N PHE A 113 16.17 6.63 -22.18
CA PHE A 113 17.28 6.83 -21.27
C PHE A 113 18.59 7.13 -22.00
N ASN A 114 18.85 6.52 -23.17
CA ASN A 114 20.11 6.73 -23.90
C ASN A 114 20.10 8.02 -24.75
N ASN A 115 18.95 8.47 -25.28
CA ASN A 115 18.87 9.60 -26.22
C ASN A 115 18.51 10.94 -25.58
N MET A 116 18.15 10.95 -24.30
CA MET A 116 17.72 12.17 -23.62
C MET A 116 18.98 12.94 -23.18
N PRO A 117 19.11 14.27 -23.41
CA PRO A 117 20.32 15.00 -23.01
C PRO A 117 20.54 14.88 -21.49
N ASN A 118 21.78 14.74 -20.99
CA ASN A 118 22.04 14.51 -19.54
C ASN A 118 21.29 15.50 -18.61
N HIS A 119 21.06 16.73 -19.06
CA HIS A 119 20.32 17.78 -18.32
C HIS A 119 18.79 17.74 -18.49
N LEU A 120 18.28 17.00 -19.48
CA LEU A 120 16.85 16.81 -19.79
C LEU A 120 16.37 15.37 -19.53
N LYS A 121 17.28 14.43 -19.18
CA LYS A 121 16.91 13.07 -18.76
C LYS A 121 15.87 13.09 -17.64
N PHE A 122 15.88 14.16 -16.84
CA PHE A 122 14.93 14.40 -15.77
C PHE A 122 14.70 15.91 -15.58
N ASP A 123 13.82 16.52 -16.38
CA ASP A 123 13.13 17.75 -15.95
C ASP A 123 12.10 17.39 -14.86
N THR A 124 12.63 17.08 -13.69
CA THR A 124 11.87 16.98 -12.46
C THR A 124 12.58 17.88 -11.48
N ARG A 125 11.86 18.88 -11.00
CA ARG A 125 12.26 19.83 -9.94
C ARG A 125 12.59 19.17 -8.58
N PHE A 126 12.98 17.88 -8.54
CA PHE A 126 13.07 17.02 -7.36
C PHE A 126 14.24 16.03 -7.33
N VAL A 127 15.14 15.98 -8.32
CA VAL A 127 16.31 15.09 -8.25
C VAL A 127 17.50 15.85 -7.65
N SER A 128 18.13 15.27 -6.62
CA SER A 128 19.26 15.88 -5.90
C SER A 128 20.55 15.88 -6.74
N ASP A 129 21.42 16.88 -6.54
CA ASP A 129 22.74 17.01 -7.19
C ASP A 129 23.65 15.77 -7.08
N GLU A 130 23.35 14.87 -6.13
CA GLU A 130 24.08 13.63 -5.90
C GLU A 130 23.79 12.55 -6.95
N LEU A 131 22.59 12.53 -7.53
CA LEU A 131 22.18 11.60 -8.58
C LEU A 131 22.80 11.97 -9.93
N ILE A 132 22.98 13.27 -10.19
CA ILE A 132 23.65 13.78 -11.40
C ILE A 132 25.10 13.28 -11.47
N LYS A 133 25.83 13.31 -10.34
CA LYS A 133 27.21 12.80 -10.26
C LYS A 133 27.33 11.29 -10.47
N ILE A 134 26.28 10.53 -10.19
CA ILE A 134 26.26 9.07 -10.41
C ILE A 134 26.07 8.76 -11.90
N ILE A 135 25.25 9.55 -12.58
CA ILE A 135 24.93 9.36 -14.01
C ILE A 135 26.11 9.75 -14.90
N ASP A 136 26.82 10.85 -14.59
CA ASP A 136 27.99 11.28 -15.37
C ASP A 136 29.17 10.29 -15.32
N ASN A 137 29.16 9.34 -14.37
CA ASN A 137 30.14 8.26 -14.26
C ASN A 137 29.65 6.91 -14.84
N TYR A 138 28.45 6.87 -15.42
CA TYR A 138 27.86 5.61 -15.89
C TYR A 138 28.28 5.31 -17.34
N GLU A 139 29.36 4.53 -17.51
CA GLU A 139 29.75 3.98 -18.82
C GLU A 139 28.69 2.99 -19.34
N GLU A 140 28.38 3.06 -20.63
CA GLU A 140 27.41 2.16 -21.30
C GLU A 140 27.74 0.69 -21.01
N PRO A 141 26.84 -0.08 -20.38
CA PRO A 141 27.07 -1.50 -20.20
C PRO A 141 26.56 -2.26 -21.44
N CYS A 142 27.47 -2.49 -22.39
CA CYS A 142 27.25 -3.34 -23.58
C CYS A 142 27.44 -4.85 -23.30
N SER A 143 27.14 -5.32 -22.08
CA SER A 143 27.03 -6.75 -21.78
C SER A 143 25.72 -6.99 -21.06
N ILE A 144 25.01 -8.08 -21.40
CA ILE A 144 23.79 -8.49 -20.69
C ILE A 144 24.20 -8.67 -19.23
N LYS A 145 23.97 -7.64 -18.41
CA LYS A 145 24.24 -7.68 -16.98
C LYS A 145 23.44 -8.85 -16.44
N GLU A 146 24.07 -9.65 -15.57
CA GLU A 146 23.40 -10.73 -14.86
C GLU A 146 22.49 -10.18 -13.76
N ASP A 147 21.77 -9.08 -14.04
CA ASP A 147 20.76 -8.49 -13.18
C ASP A 147 19.40 -9.16 -13.41
N ILE A 148 18.39 -8.72 -12.65
CA ILE A 148 17.07 -9.33 -12.65
C ILE A 148 16.36 -9.17 -13.99
N PHE A 149 16.49 -8.04 -14.66
CA PHE A 149 15.85 -7.79 -15.96
C PHE A 149 16.53 -8.59 -17.07
N GLY A 150 17.86 -8.60 -17.08
CA GLY A 150 18.66 -9.44 -17.98
C GLY A 150 18.32 -10.92 -17.81
N PHE A 151 18.16 -11.39 -16.56
CA PHE A 151 17.70 -12.75 -16.28
C PHE A 151 16.29 -13.01 -16.83
N MET A 152 15.31 -12.14 -16.54
CA MET A 152 13.94 -12.33 -17.00
C MET A 152 13.85 -12.38 -18.54
N LYS A 153 14.55 -11.46 -19.22
CA LYS A 153 14.60 -11.39 -20.69
C LYS A 153 15.25 -12.62 -21.30
N ARG A 154 16.40 -13.06 -20.76
CA ARG A 154 17.16 -14.21 -21.26
C ARG A 154 16.42 -15.53 -21.07
N LYS A 155 15.54 -15.61 -20.08
CA LYS A 155 14.62 -16.75 -19.89
C LYS A 155 13.32 -16.64 -20.70
N ASN A 156 13.16 -15.57 -21.46
CA ASN A 156 11.98 -15.31 -22.28
C ASN A 156 10.68 -15.34 -21.48
N TYR A 157 10.71 -14.85 -20.23
CA TYR A 157 9.51 -14.72 -19.42
C TYR A 157 8.64 -13.57 -19.92
N SER A 158 7.33 -13.80 -20.00
CA SER A 158 6.38 -12.81 -20.51
C SER A 158 6.23 -11.66 -19.52
N ALA A 159 6.67 -10.47 -19.94
CA ALA A 159 6.39 -9.22 -19.26
C ALA A 159 5.02 -8.68 -19.72
N TRP A 160 4.22 -8.21 -18.77
CA TRP A 160 2.93 -7.56 -18.99
C TRP A 160 2.92 -6.26 -18.22
N GLN A 161 2.49 -5.19 -18.91
CA GLN A 161 2.15 -3.87 -18.38
C GLN A 161 3.20 -3.14 -17.53
N LEU A 162 3.47 -1.91 -17.93
CA LEU A 162 4.23 -0.96 -17.14
C LEU A 162 3.24 0.05 -16.56
N ASP A 163 2.87 -0.15 -15.30
CA ASP A 163 2.07 0.83 -14.57
C ASP A 163 3.03 1.87 -13.97
N VAL A 164 3.08 3.05 -14.58
CA VAL A 164 3.67 4.23 -13.94
C VAL A 164 2.63 4.76 -12.98
N HIS A 165 2.78 4.48 -11.69
CA HIS A 165 1.97 5.14 -10.66
C HIS A 165 2.52 6.54 -10.40
N GLY A 166 2.28 7.44 -11.36
CA GLY A 166 2.45 8.87 -11.16
C GLY A 166 1.29 9.45 -10.35
N TYR A 167 1.58 10.43 -9.50
CA TYR A 167 0.68 11.47 -8.99
C TYR A 167 0.27 11.49 -7.52
N CYS A 168 0.35 10.41 -6.73
CA CYS A 168 -0.14 10.49 -5.34
C CYS A 168 0.78 9.95 -4.24
N SER A 169 1.91 9.33 -4.59
CA SER A 169 2.99 9.05 -3.64
C SER A 169 4.19 9.91 -3.99
N PRO A 170 4.86 10.57 -3.03
CA PRO A 170 6.10 11.30 -3.27
C PRO A 170 7.19 10.39 -3.90
N ASP A 171 7.06 9.08 -3.73
CA ASP A 171 7.90 8.08 -4.37
C ASP A 171 7.25 7.63 -5.68
N LEU A 172 7.83 8.04 -6.81
CA LEU A 172 7.51 7.47 -8.12
C LEU A 172 7.90 6.00 -8.11
N VAL A 173 6.90 5.13 -8.14
CA VAL A 173 7.11 3.68 -8.19
C VAL A 173 6.77 3.21 -9.60
N ASN A 174 7.79 2.74 -10.31
CA ASN A 174 7.62 2.06 -11.58
C ASN A 174 7.46 0.56 -11.34
N ILE A 175 6.45 -0.06 -11.95
CA ILE A 175 6.16 -1.49 -11.79
C ILE A 175 6.19 -2.18 -13.14
N VAL A 176 6.87 -3.32 -13.24
CA VAL A 176 6.77 -4.25 -14.37
C VAL A 176 6.33 -5.60 -13.85
N ASP A 177 5.27 -6.15 -14.43
CA ASP A 177 4.79 -7.48 -14.06
C ASP A 177 5.32 -8.56 -15.01
N TYR A 178 5.72 -9.69 -14.45
CA TYR A 178 6.05 -10.91 -15.17
C TYR A 178 5.10 -12.02 -14.77
N THR A 179 4.77 -12.91 -15.71
CA THR A 179 4.03 -14.15 -15.39
C THR A 179 4.91 -15.36 -15.64
N ILE A 180 5.14 -16.15 -14.60
CA ILE A 180 5.98 -17.36 -14.63
C ILE A 180 5.20 -18.50 -13.97
N ASN A 181 4.90 -19.56 -14.71
CA ASN A 181 4.12 -20.70 -14.22
C ASN A 181 2.84 -20.27 -13.48
N THR A 182 2.04 -19.41 -14.13
CA THR A 182 0.80 -18.77 -13.63
C THR A 182 0.98 -17.89 -12.39
N LYS A 183 2.20 -17.65 -11.92
CA LYS A 183 2.49 -16.78 -10.80
C LYS A 183 2.94 -15.40 -11.30
N LYS A 184 2.32 -14.36 -10.76
CA LYS A 184 2.70 -12.96 -10.99
C LYS A 184 3.95 -12.62 -10.16
N ILE A 185 4.97 -12.07 -10.81
CA ILE A 185 6.17 -11.49 -10.19
C ILE A 185 6.18 -10.01 -10.54
N GLN A 186 6.15 -9.13 -9.54
CA GLN A 186 6.20 -7.68 -9.76
C GLN A 186 7.62 -7.20 -9.49
N ILE A 187 8.27 -6.56 -10.46
CA ILE A 187 9.51 -5.83 -10.23
C ILE A 187 9.14 -4.37 -10.02
N ILE A 188 9.61 -3.80 -8.91
CA ILE A 188 9.20 -2.50 -8.39
C ILE A 188 10.46 -1.64 -8.26
N GLY A 189 10.58 -0.61 -9.10
CA GLY A 189 11.65 0.38 -9.00
C GLY A 189 11.32 1.44 -7.95
N THR A 190 12.27 1.72 -7.06
CA THR A 190 12.16 2.79 -6.05
C THR A 190 13.36 3.74 -6.12
N THR A 191 13.11 5.02 -5.86
CA THR A 191 14.13 6.08 -5.85
C THR A 191 15.06 5.99 -4.64
N GLU A 192 14.68 5.24 -3.61
CA GLU A 192 15.48 5.07 -2.40
C GLU A 192 16.63 4.08 -2.58
N LYS A 193 17.89 4.56 -2.41
CA LYS A 193 19.10 3.71 -2.51
C LYS A 193 19.09 2.59 -1.47
N ASN A 194 18.55 2.85 -0.27
CA ASN A 194 18.43 1.86 0.79
C ASN A 194 17.05 1.21 0.77
N LEU A 195 16.93 0.14 -0.01
CA LEU A 195 15.68 -0.63 -0.13
C LEU A 195 15.15 -1.12 1.22
N THR A 196 16.02 -1.45 2.19
CA THR A 196 15.56 -1.92 3.51
C THR A 196 14.83 -0.82 4.25
N SER A 197 15.38 0.39 4.29
CA SER A 197 14.72 1.56 4.90
C SER A 197 13.42 1.89 4.18
N PHE A 198 13.46 1.92 2.84
CA PHE A 198 12.26 2.16 2.03
C PHE A 198 11.12 1.20 2.40
N ILE A 199 11.39 -0.10 2.51
CA ILE A 199 10.37 -1.09 2.89
C ILE A 199 9.84 -0.85 4.30
N MET A 200 10.72 -0.52 5.24
CA MET A 200 10.32 -0.28 6.64
C MET A 200 9.45 0.97 6.80
N ASP A 201 9.68 1.99 5.96
CA ASP A 201 9.03 3.29 6.06
C ASP A 201 7.79 3.40 5.16
N SER A 202 7.79 2.77 3.98
CA SER A 202 6.71 2.90 2.98
C SER A 202 5.53 1.95 3.18
N TYR A 203 5.73 0.80 3.84
CA TYR A 203 4.63 -0.15 4.05
C TYR A 203 3.67 0.31 5.15
N ASP A 204 2.39 0.43 4.78
CA ASP A 204 1.32 0.83 5.68
C ASP A 204 1.17 -0.09 6.89
N PHE A 205 1.37 -1.40 6.69
CA PHE A 205 1.15 -2.45 7.69
C PHE A 205 2.46 -3.15 8.05
N ASP A 206 2.73 -3.25 9.34
CA ASP A 206 3.93 -3.83 9.94
C ASP A 206 4.16 -5.28 9.51
N VAL A 207 3.08 -6.06 9.36
CA VAL A 207 3.16 -7.46 8.90
C VAL A 207 3.66 -7.61 7.47
N CYS A 208 3.74 -6.53 6.70
CA CYS A 208 4.29 -6.53 5.35
C CYS A 208 5.78 -6.14 5.29
N LYS A 209 6.38 -5.66 6.40
CA LYS A 209 7.77 -5.17 6.48
C LYS A 209 8.82 -6.28 6.58
N ASN A 210 8.48 -7.47 6.09
CA ASN A 210 9.38 -8.62 6.11
C ASN A 210 10.20 -8.65 4.82
N ILE A 211 11.50 -8.89 4.95
CA ILE A 211 12.47 -8.73 3.86
C ILE A 211 13.22 -10.03 3.65
N TYR A 212 13.46 -10.37 2.38
CA TYR A 212 14.38 -11.41 1.96
C TYR A 212 15.35 -10.89 0.90
N ASP A 213 16.64 -10.99 1.20
CA ASP A 213 17.77 -10.47 0.43
C ASP A 213 18.67 -11.64 0.00
N TYR A 214 18.23 -12.42 -0.99
CA TYR A 214 18.94 -13.58 -1.54
C TYR A 214 19.07 -14.80 -0.60
N ASN A 215 19.64 -14.64 0.61
CA ASN A 215 19.84 -15.74 1.56
C ASN A 215 19.65 -15.34 3.02
N ASN A 216 19.31 -14.08 3.32
CA ASN A 216 18.89 -13.71 4.66
C ASN A 216 17.42 -13.33 4.67
N VAL A 217 16.87 -13.30 5.88
CA VAL A 217 15.51 -12.85 6.13
C VAL A 217 15.49 -11.95 7.36
N THR A 218 14.82 -10.82 7.22
CA THR A 218 14.50 -9.92 8.31
C THR A 218 13.01 -10.03 8.57
N ILE A 219 12.66 -10.42 9.79
CA ILE A 219 11.29 -10.61 10.21
C ILE A 219 10.93 -9.47 11.16
N TYR A 220 9.98 -8.65 10.75
CA TYR A 220 9.51 -7.50 11.53
C TYR A 220 8.39 -7.96 12.48
N CYS A 221 8.54 -7.69 13.78
CA CYS A 221 7.52 -8.01 14.80
C CYS A 221 6.99 -9.47 14.76
N LEU A 222 7.88 -10.45 14.94
CA LEU A 222 7.56 -11.89 14.83
C LEU A 222 6.27 -12.31 15.58
N ASN A 223 6.12 -11.87 16.84
CA ASN A 223 4.96 -12.23 17.65
C ASN A 223 3.65 -11.72 17.04
N ASP A 224 3.66 -10.51 16.48
CA ASP A 224 2.47 -9.94 15.84
C ASP A 224 2.08 -10.75 14.61
N ILE A 225 3.06 -11.16 13.79
CA ILE A 225 2.79 -12.01 12.62
C ILE A 225 2.10 -13.32 13.02
N PHE A 226 2.66 -14.07 13.98
CA PHE A 226 2.09 -15.36 14.38
C PHE A 226 0.77 -15.25 15.15
N THR A 227 0.55 -14.14 15.84
CA THR A 227 -0.74 -13.83 16.47
C THR A 227 -1.69 -13.10 15.52
N LYS A 228 -1.30 -12.94 14.25
CA LYS A 228 -2.04 -12.23 13.19
C LYS A 228 -2.52 -10.84 13.61
N ASN A 229 -1.67 -10.08 14.30
CA ASN A 229 -1.93 -8.71 14.68
C ASN A 229 -1.13 -7.75 13.78
N THR A 230 -1.70 -6.60 13.43
CA THR A 230 -0.97 -5.54 12.71
C THR A 230 -1.50 -4.16 13.08
N ASN A 231 -0.71 -3.12 12.79
CA ASN A 231 -1.19 -1.74 12.82
C ASN A 231 -2.09 -1.45 11.60
N PHE A 232 -2.96 -0.45 11.76
CA PHE A 232 -3.61 0.27 10.68
C PHE A 232 -3.02 1.69 10.68
N ASN A 233 -2.17 1.99 9.71
CA ASN A 233 -1.62 3.33 9.54
C ASN A 233 -2.38 4.05 8.44
N LYS A 234 -2.85 5.27 8.71
CA LYS A 234 -3.45 6.12 7.69
C LYS A 234 -2.33 6.57 6.74
N THR A 235 -2.39 6.14 5.49
CA THR A 235 -1.45 6.57 4.45
C THR A 235 -2.11 7.54 3.49
N TYR A 236 -1.31 8.14 2.59
CA TYR A 236 -1.80 9.09 1.59
C TYR A 236 -2.78 8.44 0.59
N ASP A 237 -2.60 7.14 0.31
CA ASP A 237 -3.46 6.38 -0.60
C ASP A 237 -4.49 5.56 0.19
N ILE A 238 -5.57 6.24 0.58
CA ILE A 238 -6.67 5.66 1.37
C ILE A 238 -7.26 4.42 0.67
N ASP A 239 -7.44 4.47 -0.64
CA ASP A 239 -8.07 3.38 -1.38
C ASP A 239 -7.20 2.12 -1.33
N LYS A 240 -5.87 2.22 -1.56
CA LYS A 240 -4.97 1.08 -1.41
C LYS A 240 -4.90 0.58 0.02
N ASN A 241 -4.87 1.48 1.00
CA ASN A 241 -4.85 1.11 2.41
C ASN A 241 -6.09 0.29 2.79
N VAL A 242 -7.27 0.73 2.36
CA VAL A 242 -8.55 0.04 2.50
C VAL A 242 -8.54 -1.33 1.83
N GLN A 243 -8.07 -1.43 0.59
CA GLN A 243 -8.02 -2.71 -0.13
C GLN A 243 -7.09 -3.70 0.59
N ARG A 244 -5.95 -3.22 1.11
CA ARG A 244 -5.05 -4.05 1.92
C ARG A 244 -5.70 -4.46 3.24
N TYR A 245 -6.41 -3.55 3.92
CA TYR A 245 -7.12 -3.86 5.15
C TYR A 245 -8.11 -5.01 4.94
N LEU A 246 -8.96 -4.90 3.91
CA LEU A 246 -9.92 -5.94 3.54
C LEU A 246 -9.21 -7.25 3.17
N LYS A 247 -8.12 -7.18 2.41
CA LYS A 247 -7.30 -8.35 2.02
C LYS A 247 -6.75 -9.09 3.23
N TYR A 248 -6.20 -8.40 4.22
CA TYR A 248 -5.59 -9.04 5.39
C TYR A 248 -6.59 -9.39 6.50
N SER A 249 -7.67 -8.62 6.65
CA SER A 249 -8.80 -8.99 7.52
C SER A 249 -9.39 -10.35 7.11
N LYS A 250 -9.62 -10.56 5.80
CA LYS A 250 -10.02 -11.86 5.24
C LYS A 250 -9.02 -13.00 5.48
N ARG A 251 -7.76 -12.69 5.76
CA ARG A 251 -6.70 -13.67 6.10
C ARG A 251 -6.61 -13.92 7.62
N GLY A 252 -7.53 -13.34 8.39
CA GLY A 252 -7.62 -13.49 9.84
C GLY A 252 -6.71 -12.54 10.61
N PHE A 253 -6.26 -11.43 10.02
CA PHE A 253 -5.51 -10.42 10.75
C PHE A 253 -6.43 -9.47 11.52
N GLU A 254 -6.08 -9.23 12.77
CA GLU A 254 -6.66 -8.19 13.60
C GLU A 254 -5.84 -6.90 13.48
N PHE A 255 -6.54 -5.78 13.43
CA PHE A 255 -5.93 -4.47 13.24
C PHE A 255 -6.00 -3.67 14.52
N TYR A 256 -4.98 -2.85 14.74
CA TYR A 256 -4.90 -1.95 15.88
C TYR A 256 -4.43 -0.57 15.45
N SER A 257 -4.73 0.44 16.25
CA SER A 257 -4.13 1.76 16.08
C SER A 257 -2.59 1.67 16.14
N GLN A 258 -1.88 2.66 15.61
CA GLN A 258 -0.41 2.65 15.55
C GLN A 258 0.26 2.42 16.93
N LYS A 259 -0.34 2.92 18.01
CA LYS A 259 0.12 2.71 19.40
C LYS A 259 -0.40 1.42 20.04
N LYS A 260 -1.10 0.58 19.28
CA LYS A 260 -1.79 -0.65 19.70
C LYS A 260 -2.76 -0.49 20.87
N VAL A 261 -3.31 0.72 21.05
CA VAL A 261 -4.23 1.01 22.16
C VAL A 261 -5.64 0.53 21.85
N ASN A 262 -6.08 0.70 20.60
CA ASN A 262 -7.44 0.43 20.18
C ASN A 262 -7.45 -0.61 19.07
N LYS A 263 -8.28 -1.65 19.23
CA LYS A 263 -8.58 -2.59 18.14
C LYS A 263 -9.45 -1.88 17.09
N ILE A 264 -9.10 -2.09 15.84
CA ILE A 264 -9.79 -1.56 14.68
C ILE A 264 -10.63 -2.66 14.07
N ASN A 265 -11.90 -2.38 13.88
CA ASN A 265 -12.91 -3.31 13.37
C ASN A 265 -13.86 -2.58 12.41
N ASP A 266 -14.80 -3.33 11.87
CA ASP A 266 -15.80 -2.86 10.91
C ASP A 266 -16.65 -1.67 11.39
N ILE A 267 -16.74 -1.44 12.71
CA ILE A 267 -17.52 -0.36 13.31
C ILE A 267 -16.72 0.94 13.32
N ASN A 268 -15.44 0.90 13.69
CA ASN A 268 -14.62 2.10 13.92
C ASN A 268 -13.57 2.36 12.82
N VAL A 269 -13.42 1.49 11.82
CA VAL A 269 -12.43 1.67 10.74
C VAL A 269 -12.60 2.99 9.99
N PHE A 270 -13.83 3.46 9.82
CA PHE A 270 -14.12 4.73 9.14
C PHE A 270 -13.53 5.94 9.88
N ASP A 271 -13.56 5.93 11.21
CA ASP A 271 -12.96 6.99 12.04
C ASP A 271 -11.44 7.04 11.83
N HIS A 272 -10.81 5.89 11.66
CA HIS A 272 -9.37 5.77 11.43
C HIS A 272 -8.94 6.17 10.02
N VAL A 273 -9.81 5.99 9.02
CA VAL A 273 -9.55 6.44 7.64
C VAL A 273 -9.86 7.94 7.49
N GLY A 274 -10.69 8.50 8.37
CA GLY A 274 -11.21 9.86 8.25
C GLY A 274 -12.34 9.97 7.23
N ILE A 275 -13.15 8.91 7.11
CA ILE A 275 -14.36 8.88 6.30
C ILE A 275 -15.54 9.29 7.18
N GLU A 276 -16.19 10.40 6.85
CA GLU A 276 -17.45 10.77 7.49
C GLU A 276 -18.59 9.94 6.89
N THR A 277 -19.37 9.28 7.74
CA THR A 277 -20.59 8.56 7.37
C THR A 277 -21.83 9.36 7.76
N ILE A 278 -22.79 9.46 6.84
CA ILE A 278 -24.07 10.15 7.06
C ILE A 278 -25.19 9.15 6.82
N LYS A 279 -25.95 8.79 7.87
CA LYS A 279 -27.13 7.93 7.74
C LYS A 279 -28.38 8.77 7.49
N ILE A 280 -29.06 8.50 6.38
CA ILE A 280 -30.34 9.11 6.01
C ILE A 280 -31.43 8.07 6.22
N ILE A 281 -32.45 8.41 7.02
CA ILE A 281 -33.61 7.56 7.29
C ILE A 281 -34.86 8.23 6.69
N PRO A 282 -35.55 7.59 5.74
CA PRO A 282 -36.85 8.06 5.29
C PRO A 282 -37.89 7.96 6.41
N THR A 283 -38.80 8.91 6.49
CA THR A 283 -39.95 8.92 7.41
C THR A 283 -41.21 9.29 6.62
N ASP A 284 -42.39 8.94 7.13
CA ASP A 284 -43.68 9.00 6.40
C ASP A 284 -43.96 10.34 5.69
N ASP A 285 -43.42 11.46 6.18
CA ASP A 285 -43.60 12.79 5.57
C ASP A 285 -42.28 13.56 5.28
N LYS A 286 -41.11 13.07 5.71
CA LYS A 286 -39.80 13.79 5.65
C LYS A 286 -38.60 12.85 5.68
N TYR A 287 -37.38 13.39 5.64
CA TYR A 287 -36.15 12.67 5.98
C TYR A 287 -35.66 13.06 7.38
N LYS A 288 -35.19 12.08 8.16
CA LYS A 288 -34.41 12.32 9.39
C LYS A 288 -32.98 11.83 9.15
N SER A 289 -32.00 12.70 9.37
CA SER A 289 -30.61 12.26 9.43
C SER A 289 -30.26 11.80 10.83
N ILE A 290 -29.66 10.62 10.95
CA ILE A 290 -28.90 10.25 12.16
C ILE A 290 -27.44 10.53 11.80
N THR A 291 -26.98 11.72 12.16
CA THR A 291 -25.66 12.21 11.78
C THR A 291 -24.70 12.19 12.94
N THR A 292 -23.42 12.02 12.60
CA THR A 292 -22.29 12.49 13.37
C THR A 292 -22.37 14.02 13.56
N ASN A 293 -21.67 14.56 14.57
CA ASN A 293 -21.88 15.87 15.21
C ASN A 293 -22.00 17.14 14.31
N ASN A 294 -21.71 17.06 13.01
CA ASN A 294 -21.58 18.22 12.13
C ASN A 294 -22.59 18.29 10.98
N PHE A 295 -23.59 17.41 10.90
CA PHE A 295 -24.60 17.48 9.83
C PHE A 295 -26.02 17.56 10.41
N ALA A 296 -26.90 18.27 9.71
CA ALA A 296 -28.31 18.37 10.05
C ALA A 296 -29.18 18.20 8.80
N CYS A 297 -30.22 17.37 8.88
CA CYS A 297 -31.27 17.32 7.87
C CYS A 297 -32.32 18.40 8.17
N MET A 298 -32.60 19.25 7.20
CA MET A 298 -33.66 20.26 7.28
C MET A 298 -34.43 20.25 5.97
N GLU A 299 -35.76 20.13 6.05
CA GLU A 299 -36.62 20.04 4.87
C GLU A 299 -36.14 18.92 3.91
N ASN A 300 -35.78 19.28 2.68
CA ASN A 300 -35.28 18.36 1.65
C ASN A 300 -33.75 18.47 1.48
N GLY A 301 -33.01 18.93 2.50
CA GLY A 301 -31.58 19.14 2.39
C GLY A 301 -30.77 18.63 3.60
N ILE A 302 -29.53 18.22 3.34
CA ILE A 302 -28.54 17.93 4.37
C ILE A 302 -27.56 19.10 4.41
N TYR A 303 -27.36 19.66 5.60
CA TYR A 303 -26.53 20.82 5.84
C TYR A 303 -25.32 20.45 6.67
N PHE A 304 -24.15 21.00 6.33
CA PHE A 304 -22.96 20.95 7.15
C PHE A 304 -22.97 22.12 8.12
N MET A 305 -22.78 21.80 9.39
CA MET A 305 -22.80 22.72 10.51
C MET A 305 -21.34 22.94 10.96
N ARG A 306 -20.75 24.08 10.60
CA ARG A 306 -19.35 24.40 10.97
C ARG A 306 -19.10 24.41 12.49
N LYS A 307 -20.16 24.66 13.27
CA LYS A 307 -20.17 24.53 14.73
C LYS A 307 -21.45 23.81 15.14
N PRO A 308 -21.37 22.72 15.93
CA PRO A 308 -22.54 22.08 16.52
C PRO A 308 -23.41 23.13 17.23
N GLY A 309 -24.70 23.21 16.88
CA GLY A 309 -25.65 24.15 17.47
C GLY A 309 -25.65 25.59 16.89
N SER A 310 -24.75 25.94 15.98
CA SER A 310 -24.75 27.28 15.37
C SER A 310 -25.67 27.35 14.14
N ILE A 311 -26.74 28.14 14.22
CA ILE A 311 -27.72 28.30 13.13
C ILE A 311 -27.21 29.24 12.01
N SER A 312 -26.22 30.08 12.28
CA SER A 312 -25.91 31.26 11.45
C SER A 312 -25.09 31.00 10.19
N ARG A 313 -24.50 29.81 10.00
CA ARG A 313 -23.82 29.40 8.76
C ARG A 313 -24.04 27.93 8.48
N LYS A 314 -24.99 27.65 7.58
CA LYS A 314 -25.31 26.31 7.09
C LYS A 314 -24.93 26.24 5.62
N ASP A 315 -23.98 25.38 5.31
CA ASP A 315 -23.62 25.10 3.93
C ASP A 315 -24.48 23.89 3.53
N MET A 316 -25.43 24.08 2.61
CA MET A 316 -26.28 22.99 2.10
C MET A 316 -25.39 22.04 1.32
N VAL A 317 -25.11 20.88 1.90
CA VAL A 317 -24.27 19.86 1.28
C VAL A 317 -25.09 19.09 0.29
N PHE A 318 -26.32 18.73 0.63
CA PHE A 318 -27.17 17.87 -0.18
C PHE A 318 -28.54 18.49 -0.37
N LYS A 319 -29.08 18.39 -1.57
CA LYS A 319 -30.48 18.68 -1.84
C LYS A 319 -31.11 17.42 -2.43
N ILE A 320 -32.12 16.90 -1.76
CA ILE A 320 -32.95 15.80 -2.23
C ILE A 320 -33.92 16.42 -3.24
N GLN A 321 -33.46 16.56 -4.48
CA GLN A 321 -34.28 17.00 -5.60
C GLN A 321 -34.03 16.06 -6.77
N ASP A 322 -35.10 15.38 -7.17
CA ASP A 322 -35.18 14.57 -8.39
C ASP A 322 -34.23 13.36 -8.40
N ASN A 323 -34.42 12.48 -9.39
CA ASN A 323 -33.74 11.18 -9.52
C ASN A 323 -32.20 11.26 -9.66
N ASN A 324 -31.60 12.45 -9.54
CA ASN A 324 -30.17 12.73 -9.65
C ASN A 324 -29.64 13.35 -8.35
N LEU A 325 -28.69 12.66 -7.72
CA LEU A 325 -28.16 13.02 -6.40
C LEU A 325 -26.96 13.97 -6.56
N THR A 326 -27.17 15.28 -6.40
CA THR A 326 -26.09 16.29 -6.44
C THR A 326 -25.81 16.89 -5.06
N LEU A 327 -24.53 16.89 -4.67
CA LEU A 327 -24.01 17.38 -3.39
C LEU A 327 -23.28 18.72 -3.58
N ASP A 328 -23.90 19.89 -3.36
CA ASP A 328 -23.25 21.20 -3.55
C ASP A 328 -22.53 21.33 -4.91
N LYS A 329 -23.19 20.86 -5.98
CA LYS A 329 -22.64 20.69 -7.35
C LYS A 329 -21.57 19.60 -7.53
N ILE A 330 -21.20 18.90 -6.47
CA ILE A 330 -20.38 17.67 -6.52
C ILE A 330 -21.31 16.50 -6.85
N PRO A 331 -21.05 15.74 -7.93
CA PRO A 331 -21.85 14.57 -8.25
C PRO A 331 -21.68 13.51 -7.15
N ALA A 332 -22.78 13.07 -6.54
CA ALA A 332 -22.79 11.84 -5.78
C ALA A 332 -23.03 10.69 -6.77
N TYR A 333 -22.31 9.59 -6.58
CA TYR A 333 -22.44 8.42 -7.44
C TYR A 333 -22.78 7.18 -6.62
N ARG A 334 -23.57 6.28 -7.22
CA ARG A 334 -23.88 4.97 -6.63
C ARG A 334 -22.59 4.17 -6.53
N CYS A 335 -22.41 3.47 -5.41
CA CYS A 335 -21.31 2.53 -5.26
C CYS A 335 -21.36 1.45 -6.35
N ASP A 336 -20.22 1.16 -6.96
CA ASP A 336 -20.02 0.15 -8.00
C ASP A 336 -19.51 -1.20 -7.44
N SER A 337 -19.73 -1.44 -6.14
CA SER A 337 -19.33 -2.62 -5.36
C SER A 337 -17.87 -2.71 -4.90
N LYS A 338 -17.01 -1.71 -5.14
CA LYS A 338 -15.56 -1.79 -4.81
C LYS A 338 -15.09 -0.86 -3.69
N CYS A 339 -15.95 -0.49 -2.74
CA CYS A 339 -15.54 0.36 -1.62
C CYS A 339 -15.46 -0.38 -0.27
N LEU A 340 -14.84 0.26 0.73
CA LEU A 340 -14.77 -0.25 2.11
C LEU A 340 -16.16 -0.53 2.68
N PHE A 341 -17.07 0.43 2.51
CA PHE A 341 -18.42 0.35 3.07
C PHE A 341 -19.21 -0.82 2.48
N HIS A 342 -19.18 -1.01 1.16
CA HIS A 342 -19.78 -2.17 0.50
C HIS A 342 -19.16 -3.49 0.98
N SER A 343 -17.85 -3.52 1.20
CA SER A 343 -17.17 -4.74 1.64
C SER A 343 -17.57 -5.16 3.06
N ILE A 344 -17.87 -4.20 3.93
CA ILE A 344 -18.33 -4.44 5.31
C ILE A 344 -19.85 -4.64 5.36
N TYR A 345 -20.60 -3.83 4.60
CA TYR A 345 -22.06 -3.80 4.56
C TYR A 345 -22.60 -4.01 3.14
N PRO A 346 -22.45 -5.22 2.56
CA PRO A 346 -22.72 -5.48 1.13
C PRO A 346 -24.20 -5.34 0.75
N LYS A 347 -25.10 -5.38 1.74
CA LYS A 347 -26.55 -5.25 1.54
C LYS A 347 -27.05 -3.80 1.67
N ILE A 348 -26.19 -2.86 2.07
CA ILE A 348 -26.61 -1.48 2.29
C ILE A 348 -26.28 -0.65 1.06
N TYR A 349 -27.32 -0.07 0.45
CA TYR A 349 -27.15 0.91 -0.61
C TYR A 349 -26.55 2.20 -0.07
N HIS A 350 -25.61 2.75 -0.82
CA HIS A 350 -24.91 3.96 -0.40
C HIS A 350 -24.36 4.71 -1.62
N LEU A 351 -24.07 5.98 -1.38
CA LEU A 351 -23.49 6.89 -2.35
C LEU A 351 -22.13 7.36 -1.87
N HIS A 352 -21.28 7.66 -2.83
CA HIS A 352 -20.00 8.29 -2.62
C HIS A 352 -20.03 9.71 -3.14
N ALA A 353 -19.38 10.61 -2.42
CA ALA A 353 -19.04 11.92 -2.94
C ALA A 353 -17.58 12.23 -2.60
N ASN A 354 -16.84 12.72 -3.60
CA ASN A 354 -15.47 13.16 -3.40
C ASN A 354 -15.48 14.64 -3.02
N VAL A 355 -15.22 14.95 -1.75
CA VAL A 355 -15.16 16.34 -1.29
C VAL A 355 -13.69 16.74 -1.26
N THR A 356 -13.24 17.44 -2.29
CA THR A 356 -11.91 18.05 -2.28
C THR A 356 -11.89 19.17 -1.24
N SER A 357 -10.89 19.17 -0.37
CA SER A 357 -10.73 20.10 0.75
C SER A 357 -10.52 21.57 0.34
N SER A 358 -10.54 21.91 -0.95
CA SER A 358 -10.53 23.29 -1.45
C SER A 358 -11.68 24.15 -0.90
N PHE A 359 -12.70 23.54 -0.28
CA PHE A 359 -13.82 24.22 0.38
C PHE A 359 -13.59 24.55 1.87
N GLN A 360 -12.48 24.15 2.48
CA GLN A 360 -12.22 24.44 3.91
C GLN A 360 -11.60 25.82 4.18
N ASP A 361 -11.09 26.54 3.15
CA ASP A 361 -10.67 27.95 3.27
C ASP A 361 -11.42 28.86 2.28
N PRO A 362 -12.39 29.68 2.75
CA PRO A 362 -13.14 30.63 1.90
C PRO A 362 -12.26 31.61 1.12
N ARG A 363 -11.02 31.86 1.56
CA ARG A 363 -10.10 32.80 0.89
C ARG A 363 -9.59 32.32 -0.47
N TYR A 364 -9.78 31.03 -0.80
CA TYR A 364 -9.37 30.46 -2.08
C TYR A 364 -10.44 30.54 -3.18
N VAL A 365 -11.72 30.63 -2.82
CA VAL A 365 -12.81 30.70 -3.80
C VAL A 365 -12.92 32.12 -4.40
N GLU A 366 -12.62 33.17 -3.63
CA GLU A 366 -12.62 34.55 -4.14
C GLU A 366 -11.39 34.88 -5.01
N LYS A 367 -10.22 34.25 -4.76
CA LYS A 367 -9.01 34.53 -5.54
C LYS A 367 -8.99 33.87 -6.93
N ASN A 368 -9.73 32.77 -7.12
CA ASN A 368 -9.77 32.07 -8.40
C ASN A 368 -10.83 32.61 -9.38
N HIS A 369 -11.68 33.54 -8.95
CA HIS A 369 -12.61 34.25 -9.85
C HIS A 369 -12.17 35.67 -10.23
N ILE A 370 -11.12 36.21 -9.60
CA ILE A 370 -10.57 37.53 -9.90
C ILE A 370 -9.06 37.40 -10.16
N ALA A 371 -8.68 36.85 -11.32
CA ALA A 371 -7.41 37.13 -12.00
C ALA A 371 -7.26 36.20 -13.21
N PHE A 372 -7.87 36.55 -14.34
CA PHE A 372 -7.37 36.06 -15.64
C PHE A 372 -7.38 37.08 -16.77
N ASN A 373 -7.80 38.32 -16.50
CA ASN A 373 -7.62 39.42 -17.43
C ASN A 373 -6.96 40.58 -16.66
N ASP A 374 -5.86 41.06 -17.21
CA ASP A 374 -5.09 42.26 -16.83
C ASP A 374 -4.12 42.10 -15.65
N LEU A 375 -2.83 41.88 -15.98
CA LEU A 375 -1.70 42.71 -15.53
C LEU A 375 -0.40 42.31 -16.28
N PRO A 376 0.42 43.28 -16.75
CA PRO A 376 1.64 43.01 -17.52
C PRO A 376 2.88 42.86 -16.63
N ASN A 377 3.80 42.00 -17.10
CA ASN A 377 5.25 41.94 -16.82
C ASN A 377 5.75 42.62 -15.54
N ARG A 378 5.94 41.83 -14.47
CA ARG A 378 6.98 42.08 -13.46
C ARG A 378 7.66 40.79 -13.02
N ASN A 379 8.99 40.85 -12.99
CA ASN A 379 9.94 39.82 -12.58
C ASN A 379 9.51 39.09 -11.30
N TYR A 380 9.26 37.79 -11.42
CA TYR A 380 8.95 36.91 -10.31
C TYR A 380 10.22 36.18 -9.86
N ASN A 381 10.52 36.25 -8.57
CA ASN A 381 11.69 35.65 -7.92
C ASN A 381 11.27 34.30 -7.27
N PRO A 382 11.74 33.13 -7.75
CA PRO A 382 11.25 31.84 -7.30
C PRO A 382 12.13 31.29 -6.17
N MET A 383 12.07 31.89 -4.98
CA MET A 383 12.60 31.28 -3.75
C MET A 383 11.65 31.53 -2.58
N LYS A 384 10.53 30.82 -2.58
CA LYS A 384 9.86 30.42 -1.35
C LYS A 384 9.58 28.93 -1.43
N LYS A 385 10.16 28.18 -0.48
CA LYS A 385 9.83 26.78 -0.23
C LYS A 385 8.31 26.65 -0.18
N TRP A 386 7.77 25.85 -1.09
CA TRP A 386 6.41 25.37 -0.98
C TRP A 386 6.45 24.32 0.12
N ASP A 387 5.98 24.65 1.31
CA ASP A 387 5.62 23.64 2.29
C ASP A 387 4.57 22.74 1.62
N SER A 388 4.83 21.44 1.60
CA SER A 388 3.95 20.43 1.02
C SER A 388 2.61 20.47 1.75
N TYR A 389 1.63 21.16 1.17
CA TYR A 389 0.26 21.16 1.68
C TYR A 389 -0.30 19.74 1.53
N GLU A 390 -0.64 19.11 2.66
CA GLU A 390 -1.36 17.84 2.69
C GLU A 390 -2.74 18.03 2.05
N TYR A 391 -2.87 17.66 0.78
CA TYR A 391 -4.18 17.55 0.14
C TYR A 391 -4.91 16.36 0.77
N HIS A 392 -5.67 16.61 1.84
CA HIS A 392 -6.60 15.63 2.35
C HIS A 392 -7.80 15.54 1.40
N THR A 393 -7.86 14.50 0.57
CA THR A 393 -9.11 14.07 -0.04
C THR A 393 -9.97 13.44 1.05
N CYS A 394 -10.97 14.18 1.52
CA CYS A 394 -11.93 13.63 2.47
C CYS A 394 -13.03 12.95 1.64
N GLN A 395 -12.94 11.63 1.48
CA GLN A 395 -14.04 10.85 0.93
C GLN A 395 -15.19 10.85 1.95
N LYS A 396 -16.37 11.28 1.54
CA LYS A 396 -17.59 11.20 2.36
C LYS A 396 -18.49 10.09 1.83
N ILE A 397 -19.03 9.27 2.74
CA ILE A 397 -19.93 8.17 2.39
C ILE A 397 -21.32 8.48 2.93
N PHE A 398 -22.31 8.51 2.04
CA PHE A 398 -23.71 8.73 2.40
C PHE A 398 -24.42 7.38 2.39
N ILE A 399 -24.94 6.98 3.54
CA ILE A 399 -25.66 5.74 3.74
C ILE A 399 -27.14 6.03 3.57
N ILE A 400 -27.76 5.37 2.60
CA ILE A 400 -29.18 5.47 2.33
C ILE A 400 -29.80 4.11 2.65
N ASP A 401 -30.52 4.05 3.78
CA ASP A 401 -31.19 2.82 4.21
C ASP A 401 -32.39 2.49 3.28
N GLU A 402 -32.68 1.20 3.11
CA GLU A 402 -33.31 0.49 1.95
C GLU A 402 -34.67 0.96 1.38
N GLN A 403 -35.23 2.10 1.78
CA GLN A 403 -36.56 2.54 1.29
C GLN A 403 -36.52 3.77 0.38
N PHE A 404 -35.44 3.96 -0.39
CA PHE A 404 -35.23 5.21 -1.13
C PHE A 404 -35.62 5.19 -2.61
N ILE A 405 -36.44 4.21 -3.02
CA ILE A 405 -37.43 4.32 -4.10
C ILE A 405 -38.70 3.61 -3.62
#